data_AF-A0A7S3I715-F1
#
_entry.id   AF-A0A7S3I715-F1
#
_cell.length_a   1.000
_cell.length_b   1.000
_cell.length_c   1.000
_cell.angle_alpha   90.00
_cell.angle_beta   90.00
_cell.angle_gamma   90.00
#
_symmetry.space_group_name_H-M   'P 1'
#
loop_
_entity.id
_entity.type
_entity.pdbx_description
1 polymer ?
#
loop_
_entity_poly.entity_id
_entity_poly.type
_entity_poly.pdbx_seq_one_letter_code
_entity_poly.pdbx_strand_id
1 'polypeptide(L)'
;EIENFDAMSVKILDSVVTRQPNLDVFDAEITRLYEYKARIAAMKPSADIGWLRVNSSPLIKELQGIINEWIDRFTSFLYDNTMKQLHNIQDFIKEVSEGIKVLPKDLTTDRDKQLLTKVMTHLRDVTQINKNTVERFPQLRDTIQ
;
A
#
# COMPACT_ATOMS: atom_id res chain seq x y z
N GLU A 1 9.67 -23.37 11.47
CA GLU A 1 8.53 -22.42 11.39
C GLU A 1 8.86 -21.11 10.68
N ILE A 2 10.12 -20.64 10.72
CA ILE A 2 10.55 -19.36 10.09
C ILE A 2 10.56 -19.43 8.54
N GLU A 3 10.91 -20.57 7.93
CA GLU A 3 10.90 -20.73 6.45
C GLU A 3 9.50 -20.63 5.81
N ASN A 4 8.45 -21.00 6.55
CA ASN A 4 7.06 -20.97 6.05
C ASN A 4 6.44 -19.57 6.03
N PHE A 5 6.99 -18.63 6.81
CA PHE A 5 6.55 -17.24 6.81
C PHE A 5 6.94 -16.55 5.49
N ASP A 6 8.06 -16.98 4.90
CA ASP A 6 8.69 -16.35 3.75
C ASP A 6 7.88 -16.54 2.45
N ALA A 7 7.36 -17.75 2.21
CA ALA A 7 6.57 -18.06 1.00
C ALA A 7 5.24 -17.28 0.94
N MET A 8 4.61 -17.03 2.10
CA MET A 8 3.37 -16.25 2.22
C MET A 8 3.61 -14.75 2.01
N SER A 9 4.68 -14.21 2.58
CA SER A 9 5.10 -12.83 2.31
C SER A 9 5.42 -12.63 0.83
N VAL A 10 6.02 -13.60 0.15
CA VAL A 10 6.38 -13.49 -1.26
C VAL A 10 5.15 -13.35 -2.18
N LYS A 11 4.04 -14.05 -1.91
CA LYS A 11 2.84 -13.98 -2.77
C LYS A 11 1.97 -12.74 -2.52
N ILE A 12 1.73 -12.38 -1.26
CA ILE A 12 0.82 -11.27 -0.93
C ILE A 12 1.55 -9.91 -1.01
N LEU A 13 2.85 -9.90 -0.72
CA LEU A 13 3.68 -8.68 -0.75
C LEU A 13 4.47 -8.57 -2.06
N ASP A 14 4.10 -9.33 -3.10
CA ASP A 14 4.73 -9.21 -4.41
C ASP A 14 4.57 -7.78 -4.92
N SER A 15 5.69 -7.13 -5.23
CA SER A 15 5.77 -5.74 -5.67
C SER A 15 5.17 -4.69 -4.70
N VAL A 16 4.92 -5.06 -3.44
CA VAL A 16 4.46 -4.17 -2.37
C VAL A 16 5.66 -3.65 -1.58
N VAL A 17 5.70 -2.34 -1.33
CA VAL A 17 6.77 -1.76 -0.50
C VAL A 17 6.47 -2.07 0.95
N THR A 18 7.18 -3.06 1.51
CA THR A 18 6.95 -3.61 2.85
C THR A 18 7.49 -2.73 3.99
N ARG A 19 8.45 -1.86 3.70
CA ARG A 19 8.93 -0.84 4.64
C ARG A 19 8.10 0.43 4.51
N GLN A 20 6.88 0.39 5.02
CA GLN A 20 6.08 1.58 5.24
C GLN A 20 6.21 2.02 6.71
N PRO A 21 6.49 3.30 6.99
CA PRO A 21 6.21 3.88 8.29
C PRO A 21 4.77 3.58 8.74
N ASN A 22 4.53 3.57 10.06
CA ASN A 22 3.18 3.47 10.59
C ASN A 22 2.29 4.58 10.00
N LEU A 23 0.98 4.32 9.83
CA LEU A 23 0.03 5.28 9.27
C LEU A 23 0.06 6.61 10.04
N ASP A 24 0.20 6.55 11.37
CA ASP A 24 0.34 7.75 12.22
C ASP A 24 1.55 8.63 11.84
N VAL A 25 2.66 8.02 11.41
CA VAL A 25 3.86 8.73 10.99
C VAL A 25 3.66 9.35 9.61
N PHE A 26 2.93 8.66 8.72
CA PHE A 26 2.53 9.21 7.43
C PHE A 26 1.59 10.40 7.58
N ASP A 27 0.57 10.28 8.42
CA ASP A 27 -0.38 11.36 8.68
C ASP A 27 0.30 12.57 9.30
N ALA A 28 1.25 12.36 10.22
CA ALA A 28 2.06 13.44 10.77
C ALA A 28 2.86 14.17 9.67
N GLU A 29 3.49 13.43 8.75
CA GLU A 29 4.31 14.03 7.69
C GLU A 29 3.43 14.71 6.61
N ILE A 30 2.29 14.12 6.25
CA ILE A 30 1.31 14.75 5.34
C ILE A 30 0.75 16.03 5.97
N THR A 31 0.40 16.00 7.26
CA THR A 31 -0.04 17.19 8.00
C THR A 31 1.02 18.29 7.95
N ARG A 32 2.28 17.93 8.17
CA ARG A 32 3.42 18.86 8.06
C ARG A 32 3.57 19.45 6.66
N LEU A 33 3.36 18.67 5.60
CA LEU A 33 3.35 19.17 4.22
C LEU A 33 2.21 20.17 3.98
N TYR A 34 1.02 19.92 4.53
CA TYR A 34 -0.10 20.86 4.48
C TYR A 34 0.17 22.15 5.29
N GLU A 35 0.83 22.06 6.44
CA GLU A 35 1.28 23.24 7.19
C GLU A 35 2.26 24.07 6.36
N TYR A 36 3.24 23.44 5.71
CA TYR A 36 4.15 24.15 4.81
C TYR A 36 3.41 24.78 3.63
N LYS A 37 2.43 24.09 3.04
CA LYS A 37 1.57 24.65 1.99
C LYS A 37 0.88 25.94 2.45
N ALA A 38 0.31 25.94 3.65
CA ALA A 38 -0.34 27.10 4.24
C ALA A 38 0.66 28.25 4.50
N ARG A 39 1.86 27.94 5.02
CA ARG A 39 2.92 28.93 5.23
C ARG A 39 3.39 29.57 3.92
N ILE A 40 3.49 28.80 2.85
CA ILE A 40 3.89 29.31 1.52
C ILE A 40 2.79 30.19 0.93
N ALA A 41 1.53 29.81 1.09
CA ALA A 41 0.40 30.64 0.66
C ALA A 41 0.31 31.98 1.42
N ALA A 42 0.75 32.01 2.67
CA ALA A 42 0.77 33.23 3.50
C ALA A 42 1.97 34.16 3.21
N MET A 43 2.95 33.75 2.40
CA MET A 43 4.09 34.60 2.07
C MET A 43 3.69 35.80 1.22
N LYS A 44 4.28 36.96 1.54
CA LYS A 44 4.04 38.20 0.78
C LYS A 44 4.69 38.09 -0.60
N PRO A 45 3.94 38.26 -1.71
CA PRO A 45 4.50 38.16 -3.06
C PRO A 45 5.43 39.30 -3.44
N SER A 46 5.34 40.44 -2.76
CA SER A 46 6.21 41.58 -2.96
C SER A 46 6.63 42.20 -1.63
N ALA A 47 7.85 42.71 -1.60
CA ALA A 47 8.39 43.49 -0.50
C ALA A 47 9.09 44.74 -1.06
N ASP A 48 8.76 45.90 -0.48
CA ASP A 48 9.40 47.17 -0.81
C ASP A 48 10.53 47.42 0.22
N ILE A 49 11.76 47.48 -0.26
CA ILE A 49 12.97 47.72 0.54
C ILE A 49 13.59 49.04 0.08
N GLY A 50 13.29 50.13 0.78
CA GLY A 50 13.74 51.47 0.41
C GLY A 50 13.19 51.89 -0.95
N TRP A 51 14.07 52.00 -1.94
CA TRP A 51 13.72 52.33 -3.34
C TRP A 51 13.52 51.11 -4.25
N LEU A 52 13.73 49.89 -3.73
CA LEU A 52 13.65 48.65 -4.51
C LEU A 52 12.36 47.88 -4.19
N ARG A 53 11.58 47.55 -5.22
CA ARG A 53 10.47 46.59 -5.11
C ARG A 53 10.94 45.22 -5.55
N VAL A 54 11.01 44.28 -4.61
CA VAL A 54 11.34 42.88 -4.90
C VAL A 54 10.05 42.10 -5.12
N ASN A 55 9.98 41.36 -6.23
CA ASN A 55 8.87 40.47 -6.55
C ASN A 55 9.29 39.00 -6.32
N SER A 56 8.68 38.37 -5.33
CA SER A 56 8.89 36.97 -4.95
C SER A 56 7.79 36.04 -5.47
N SER A 57 6.79 36.56 -6.19
CA SER A 57 5.71 35.77 -6.82
C SER A 57 6.18 34.53 -7.60
N PRO A 58 7.20 34.60 -8.48
CA PRO A 58 7.64 33.40 -9.21
C PRO A 58 8.22 32.33 -8.26
N LEU A 59 8.96 32.74 -7.24
CA LEU A 59 9.54 31.80 -6.26
C LEU A 59 8.45 31.13 -5.42
N ILE A 60 7.42 31.89 -4.99
CA ILE A 60 6.27 31.32 -4.27
C ILE A 60 5.53 30.30 -5.14
N LYS A 61 5.37 30.59 -6.44
CA LYS A 61 4.71 29.69 -7.39
C LYS A 61 5.46 28.36 -7.55
N GLU A 62 6.78 28.41 -7.72
CA GLU A 62 7.60 27.20 -7.82
C GLU A 62 7.56 26.38 -6.52
N LEU A 63 7.63 27.04 -5.37
CA LEU A 63 7.51 26.39 -4.07
C LEU A 63 6.14 25.70 -3.87
N GLN A 64 5.05 26.33 -4.32
CA GLN A 64 3.74 25.71 -4.31
C GLN A 64 3.69 24.48 -5.22
N GLY A 65 4.33 24.54 -6.40
CA GLY A 65 4.47 23.41 -7.31
C GLY A 65 5.14 22.22 -6.64
N ILE A 66 6.32 22.45 -6.06
CA ILE A 66 7.12 21.41 -5.37
C ILE A 66 6.30 20.78 -4.23
N ILE A 67 5.67 21.58 -3.38
CA ILE A 67 4.87 21.03 -2.26
C ILE A 67 3.70 20.19 -2.76
N ASN A 68 2.98 20.64 -3.80
CA ASN A 68 1.88 19.86 -4.34
C ASN A 68 2.38 18.55 -4.96
N GLU A 69 3.54 18.54 -5.62
CA GLU A 69 4.18 17.32 -6.13
C GLU A 69 4.53 16.35 -4.99
N TRP A 70 5.07 16.84 -3.88
CA TRP A 70 5.34 16.00 -2.70
C TRP A 70 4.07 15.40 -2.11
N ILE A 71 3.02 16.22 -1.92
CA ILE A 71 1.73 15.74 -1.42
C ILE A 71 1.17 14.66 -2.35
N ASP A 72 1.12 14.92 -3.66
CA ASP A 72 0.60 14.00 -4.66
C ASP A 72 1.37 12.67 -4.68
N ARG A 73 2.70 12.74 -4.59
CA ARG A 73 3.55 11.55 -4.53
C ARG A 73 3.33 10.73 -3.27
N PHE A 74 3.14 11.39 -2.12
CA PHE A 74 2.83 10.72 -0.86
C PHE A 74 1.47 10.02 -0.91
N THR A 75 0.42 10.70 -1.39
CA THR A 75 -0.92 10.12 -1.53
C THR A 75 -0.97 9.01 -2.57
N SER A 76 -0.30 9.19 -3.72
CA SER A 76 -0.23 8.17 -4.78
C SER A 76 0.50 6.93 -4.32
N PHE A 77 1.57 7.08 -3.53
CA PHE A 77 2.28 5.94 -2.94
C PHE A 77 1.37 5.12 -2.02
N LEU A 78 0.62 5.77 -1.12
CA LEU A 78 -0.31 5.07 -0.23
C LEU A 78 -1.42 4.38 -1.01
N TYR A 79 -2.02 5.08 -1.96
CA TYR A 79 -3.08 4.53 -2.80
C TYR A 79 -2.60 3.32 -3.61
N ASP A 80 -1.49 3.46 -4.34
CA ASP A 80 -0.96 2.39 -5.19
C ASP A 80 -0.52 1.18 -4.38
N ASN A 81 0.12 1.40 -3.23
CA ASN A 81 0.59 0.31 -2.37
C ASN A 81 -0.60 -0.44 -1.76
N THR A 82 -1.62 0.28 -1.29
CA THR A 82 -2.84 -0.30 -0.71
C THR A 82 -3.65 -1.05 -1.78
N MET A 83 -3.79 -0.46 -2.98
CA MET A 83 -4.52 -1.06 -4.09
C MET A 83 -3.83 -2.33 -4.60
N LYS A 84 -2.50 -2.33 -4.70
CA LYS A 84 -1.71 -3.54 -5.04
C LYS A 84 -1.87 -4.63 -3.99
N GLN A 85 -1.79 -4.28 -2.70
CA GLN A 85 -2.04 -5.25 -1.62
C GLN A 85 -3.45 -5.86 -1.72
N LEU A 86 -4.46 -5.02 -1.98
CA LEU A 86 -5.84 -5.48 -2.13
C LEU A 86 -6.00 -6.41 -3.34
N HIS A 87 -5.39 -6.07 -4.47
CA HIS A 87 -5.42 -6.89 -5.68
C HIS A 87 -4.74 -8.23 -5.47
N ASN A 88 -3.55 -8.25 -4.86
CA ASN A 88 -2.83 -9.48 -4.53
C ASN A 88 -3.66 -10.39 -3.59
N ILE A 89 -4.35 -9.82 -2.61
CA ILE A 89 -5.27 -10.56 -1.73
C ILE A 89 -6.44 -11.12 -2.54
N GLN A 90 -7.03 -10.35 -3.44
CA GLN A 90 -8.15 -10.78 -4.27
C GLN A 90 -7.75 -11.92 -5.23
N ASP A 91 -6.61 -11.80 -5.88
CA ASP A 91 -6.07 -12.83 -6.77
C ASP A 91 -5.74 -14.11 -6.00
N PHE A 92 -5.20 -13.99 -4.79
CA PHE A 92 -4.99 -15.12 -3.91
C PHE A 92 -6.32 -15.80 -3.53
N ILE A 93 -7.35 -15.03 -3.14
CA ILE A 93 -8.69 -15.58 -2.82
C ILE A 93 -9.25 -16.33 -4.04
N LYS A 94 -9.05 -15.79 -5.25
CA LYS A 94 -9.48 -16.44 -6.49
C LYS A 94 -8.70 -17.73 -6.75
N GLU A 95 -7.37 -17.71 -6.64
CA GLU A 95 -6.51 -18.91 -6.79
C GLU A 95 -6.94 -20.03 -5.84
N VAL A 96 -7.20 -19.69 -4.58
CA VAL A 96 -7.69 -20.63 -3.57
C VAL A 96 -9.09 -21.15 -3.91
N SER A 97 -10.02 -20.26 -4.24
CA SER A 97 -11.42 -20.63 -4.53
C SER A 97 -11.51 -21.54 -5.75
N GLU A 98 -10.65 -21.33 -6.74
CA GLU A 98 -10.53 -22.20 -7.91
C GLU A 98 -9.80 -23.52 -7.58
N GLY A 99 -8.75 -23.47 -6.75
CA GLY A 99 -8.00 -24.65 -6.31
C GLY A 99 -8.80 -25.64 -5.48
N ILE A 100 -9.76 -25.16 -4.66
CA ILE A 100 -10.59 -26.01 -3.79
C ILE A 100 -11.79 -26.65 -4.55
N LYS A 101 -12.18 -26.12 -5.72
CA LYS A 101 -13.32 -26.65 -6.50
C LYS A 101 -13.08 -28.04 -7.09
N VAL A 102 -11.83 -28.45 -7.27
CA VAL A 102 -11.48 -29.76 -7.85
C VAL A 102 -10.98 -30.68 -6.74
N LEU A 103 -11.92 -31.35 -6.07
CA LEU A 103 -11.59 -32.38 -5.09
C LEU A 103 -11.33 -33.71 -5.83
N PRO A 104 -10.15 -34.33 -5.66
CA PRO A 104 -9.88 -35.64 -6.24
C PRO A 104 -10.80 -36.69 -5.62
N LYS A 105 -11.47 -37.48 -6.47
CA LYS A 105 -12.45 -38.49 -6.03
C LYS A 105 -11.79 -39.81 -5.60
N ASP A 106 -10.66 -40.17 -6.19
CA ASP A 106 -9.96 -41.43 -5.91
C ASP A 106 -8.43 -41.20 -5.93
N LEU A 107 -7.73 -41.63 -4.88
CA LEU A 107 -6.27 -41.44 -4.68
C LEU A 107 -5.40 -42.40 -5.52
N THR A 108 -5.94 -42.91 -6.63
CA THR A 108 -5.38 -44.03 -7.38
C THR A 108 -4.33 -43.59 -8.41
N THR A 109 -4.39 -42.35 -8.89
CA THR A 109 -3.46 -41.82 -9.90
C THR A 109 -2.47 -40.84 -9.28
N ASP A 110 -1.24 -40.79 -9.81
CA ASP A 110 -0.22 -39.81 -9.37
C ASP A 110 -0.68 -38.35 -9.56
N ARG A 111 -1.55 -38.13 -10.55
CA ARG A 111 -2.27 -36.87 -10.79
C ARG A 111 -3.19 -36.46 -9.63
N ASP A 112 -3.85 -37.42 -8.98
CA ASP A 112 -4.77 -37.16 -7.86
C ASP A 112 -4.01 -36.84 -6.57
N LYS A 113 -2.82 -37.43 -6.40
CA LYS A 113 -1.90 -37.07 -5.31
C LYS A 113 -1.34 -35.65 -5.47
N GLN A 114 -1.00 -35.25 -6.69
CA GLN A 114 -0.56 -33.88 -6.99
C GLN A 114 -1.70 -32.87 -6.76
N LEU A 115 -2.93 -33.21 -7.18
CA LEU A 115 -4.12 -32.39 -6.91
C LEU A 115 -4.40 -32.24 -5.41
N LEU A 116 -4.35 -33.33 -4.64
CA LEU A 116 -4.53 -33.29 -3.19
C LEU A 116 -3.44 -32.45 -2.50
N THR A 117 -2.18 -32.60 -2.91
CA THR A 117 -1.06 -31.79 -2.39
C THR A 117 -1.29 -30.30 -2.66
N LYS A 118 -1.83 -29.97 -3.83
CA LYS A 118 -2.20 -28.60 -4.21
C LYS A 118 -3.34 -28.07 -3.35
N VAL A 119 -4.41 -28.84 -3.16
CA VAL A 119 -5.55 -28.48 -2.30
C VAL A 119 -5.13 -28.31 -0.83
N MET A 120 -4.30 -29.21 -0.30
CA MET A 120 -3.78 -29.10 1.07
C MET A 120 -2.90 -27.87 1.26
N THR A 121 -2.10 -27.51 0.25
CA THR A 121 -1.33 -26.26 0.25
C THR A 121 -2.28 -25.06 0.28
N HIS A 122 -3.28 -25.01 -0.59
CA HIS A 122 -4.26 -23.92 -0.60
C HIS A 122 -5.04 -23.81 0.73
N LEU A 123 -5.46 -24.92 1.35
CA LEU A 123 -6.14 -24.91 2.65
C LEU A 123 -5.22 -24.43 3.78
N ARG A 124 -3.95 -24.83 3.77
CA ARG A 124 -2.94 -24.34 4.71
C ARG A 124 -2.77 -22.83 4.56
N ASP A 125 -2.63 -22.35 3.34
CA ASP A 125 -2.43 -20.93 3.03
C ASP A 125 -3.65 -20.10 3.51
N VAL A 126 -4.88 -20.56 3.25
CA VAL A 126 -6.12 -19.93 3.75
C VAL A 126 -6.14 -19.85 5.27
N THR A 127 -5.76 -20.93 5.96
CA THR A 127 -5.83 -20.98 7.42
C THR A 127 -4.80 -20.05 8.07
N GLN A 128 -3.62 -19.90 7.46
CA GLN A 128 -2.60 -18.94 7.90
C GLN A 128 -3.00 -17.49 7.62
N ILE A 129 -3.61 -17.23 6.46
CA ILE A 129 -4.08 -15.91 6.03
C ILE A 129 -5.25 -15.43 6.87
N ASN A 130 -6.23 -16.29 7.17
CA ASN A 130 -7.40 -15.88 7.94
C ASN A 130 -7.03 -15.39 9.35
N LYS A 131 -5.91 -15.86 9.92
CA LYS A 131 -5.39 -15.34 11.20
C LYS A 131 -4.73 -13.96 11.07
N ASN A 132 -3.94 -13.74 10.02
CA ASN A 132 -3.09 -12.54 9.91
C ASN A 132 -3.72 -11.41 9.06
N THR A 133 -4.53 -11.74 8.06
CA THR A 133 -5.12 -10.80 7.11
C THR A 133 -6.39 -10.15 7.65
N VAL A 134 -7.14 -10.83 8.53
CA VAL A 134 -8.27 -10.24 9.25
C VAL A 134 -7.83 -9.07 10.12
N GLU A 135 -6.63 -9.11 10.71
CA GLU A 135 -6.07 -8.00 11.48
C GLU A 135 -5.61 -6.83 10.60
N ARG A 136 -5.21 -7.09 9.35
CA ARG A 136 -4.72 -6.06 8.40
C ARG A 136 -5.84 -5.37 7.62
N PHE A 137 -6.97 -6.03 7.40
CA PHE A 137 -8.11 -5.45 6.68
C PHE A 137 -8.62 -4.12 7.26
N PRO A 138 -8.78 -3.98 8.60
CA PRO A 138 -9.15 -2.71 9.22
C PRO A 138 -8.14 -1.61 8.90
N GLN A 139 -6.84 -1.89 9.03
CA GLN A 139 -5.78 -0.92 8.76
C GLN A 139 -5.78 -0.45 7.29
N LEU A 140 -6.00 -1.37 6.35
CA LEU A 140 -6.11 -1.05 4.92
C LEU A 140 -7.35 -0.20 4.63
N ARG A 141 -8.50 -0.53 5.24
CA ARG A 141 -9.72 0.25 5.12
C ARG A 141 -9.54 1.67 5.65
N ASP A 142 -8.92 1.79 6.82
CA ASP A 142 -8.70 3.08 7.48
C ASP A 142 -7.66 3.95 6.73
N THR A 143 -6.87 3.37 5.81
CA THR A 143 -5.96 4.12 4.90
C THR A 143 -6.67 4.70 3.68
N ILE A 144 -7.82 4.14 3.27
CA ILE A 144 -8.56 4.54 2.06
C ILE A 144 -9.63 5.60 2.38
N GLN A 145 -10.07 5.69 3.64
CA GLN A 145 -11.16 6.57 4.10
C GLN A 145 -10.67 8.00 4.37
#